data_AF-A0A1H3N3X7-F1
#
_entry.id   AF-A0A1H3N3X7-F1
#
_cell.length_a   1.000
_cell.length_b   1.000
_cell.length_c   1.000
_cell.angle_alpha   90.00
_cell.angle_beta   90.00
_cell.angle_gamma   90.00
#
_symmetry.space_group_name_H-M   'P 1'
#
loop_
_entity.id
_entity.type
_entity.pdbx_description
1 polymer ?
#
loop_
_entity_poly.entity_id
_entity_poly.type
_entity_poly.pdbx_seq_one_letter_code
_entity_poly.pdbx_strand_id
1 'polypeptide(L)'
;MTPVMKCKLEQIAKKRGLSLRKIATDIGLSDTSYESLRRIAKNIASSFNAEIIGKVCVYLQVTPGELFEVEGVSVPKVEKEVNIPYELHHYLDLGLIQQCNFLRSSVVDYPRQSHDVKFVFDREYERLRKAMQHSTDPSLKESFEELTTIYLTQKGGT
;
A
#
# COMPACT_ATOMS: atom_id res chain seq x y z
N MET A 1 15.03 17.16 -20.37
CA MET A 1 15.42 15.81 -19.88
C MET A 1 14.15 15.04 -19.64
N THR A 2 13.96 13.89 -20.26
CA THR A 2 12.84 13.00 -19.93
C THR A 2 13.09 12.37 -18.57
N PRO A 3 12.11 12.38 -17.65
CA PRO A 3 12.27 11.74 -16.35
C PRO A 3 12.49 10.23 -16.54
N VAL A 4 13.52 9.69 -15.87
CA VAL A 4 13.84 8.26 -15.93
C VAL A 4 13.52 7.65 -14.56
N MET A 5 12.63 6.66 -14.53
CA MET A 5 12.31 5.94 -13.30
C MET A 5 13.34 4.82 -13.08
N LYS A 6 14.01 4.84 -11.93
CA LYS A 6 14.95 3.81 -11.46
C LYS A 6 14.37 3.06 -10.27
N CYS A 7 14.42 1.74 -10.35
CA CYS A 7 14.11 0.82 -9.27
C CYS A 7 15.33 0.61 -8.35
N LYS A 8 15.10 0.70 -7.05
CA LYS A 8 16.09 0.49 -5.97
C LYS A 8 16.03 -0.93 -5.38
N LEU A 9 15.25 -1.84 -5.99
CA LEU A 9 15.00 -3.18 -5.45
C LEU A 9 16.29 -3.96 -5.11
N GLU A 10 17.28 -3.97 -6.01
CA GLU A 10 18.54 -4.69 -5.78
C GLU A 10 19.33 -4.11 -4.60
N GLN A 11 19.32 -2.79 -4.44
CA GLN A 11 19.97 -2.11 -3.31
C GLN A 11 19.27 -2.44 -1.98
N ILE A 12 17.93 -2.40 -1.97
CA ILE A 12 17.13 -2.70 -0.78
C ILE A 12 17.31 -4.17 -0.38
N ALA A 13 17.26 -5.09 -1.35
CA ALA A 13 17.47 -6.52 -1.11
C ALA A 13 18.86 -6.80 -0.54
N LYS A 14 19.91 -6.21 -1.13
CA LYS A 14 21.29 -6.37 -0.67
C LYS A 14 21.51 -5.85 0.75
N LYS A 15 20.94 -4.68 1.09
CA LYS A 15 21.00 -4.12 2.46
C LYS A 15 20.39 -5.04 3.51
N ARG A 16 19.44 -5.89 3.11
CA ARG A 16 18.75 -6.85 3.99
C ARG A 16 19.31 -8.26 3.92
N GLY A 17 20.39 -8.49 3.18
CA GLY A 17 20.97 -9.82 2.99
C GLY A 17 20.06 -10.78 2.22
N LEU A 18 19.18 -10.25 1.36
CA LEU A 18 18.22 -11.03 0.59
C LEU A 18 18.64 -11.10 -0.88
N SER A 19 18.46 -12.27 -1.49
CA SER A 19 18.59 -12.44 -2.94
C SER A 19 17.23 -12.20 -3.61
N LEU A 20 17.23 -11.73 -4.86
CA LEU A 20 15.99 -11.59 -5.65
C LEU A 20 15.24 -12.91 -5.77
N ARG A 21 15.97 -14.03 -5.88
CA ARG A 21 15.38 -15.37 -5.95
C ARG A 21 14.69 -15.72 -4.63
N LYS A 22 15.30 -15.43 -3.47
CA LYS A 22 14.66 -15.63 -2.16
C LYS A 22 13.38 -14.80 -2.04
N ILE A 23 13.43 -13.52 -2.41
CA ILE A 23 12.24 -12.66 -2.43
C ILE A 23 11.14 -13.31 -3.27
N ALA A 24 11.44 -13.67 -4.52
CA ALA A 24 10.47 -14.25 -5.44
C ALA A 24 9.85 -15.56 -4.92
N THR A 25 10.66 -16.43 -4.31
CA THR A 25 10.17 -17.66 -3.67
C THR A 25 9.25 -17.35 -2.49
N ASP A 26 9.66 -16.44 -1.61
CA ASP A 26 8.89 -16.10 -0.41
C ASP A 26 7.55 -15.41 -0.73
N ILE A 27 7.47 -14.66 -1.85
CA ILE A 27 6.21 -14.06 -2.35
C ILE A 27 5.46 -14.93 -3.36
N GLY A 28 5.88 -16.19 -3.57
CA GLY A 28 5.16 -17.17 -4.39
C GLY A 28 5.12 -16.84 -5.88
N LEU A 29 6.16 -16.23 -6.44
CA LEU A 29 6.23 -15.96 -7.88
C LEU A 29 6.54 -17.21 -8.70
N SER A 30 5.88 -17.35 -9.85
CA SER A 30 6.27 -18.29 -10.89
C SER A 30 7.61 -17.90 -11.53
N ASP A 31 8.27 -18.85 -12.21
CA ASP A 31 9.53 -18.57 -12.95
C ASP A 31 9.39 -17.45 -13.98
N THR A 32 8.24 -17.37 -14.65
CA THR A 32 7.90 -16.29 -15.58
C THR A 32 7.82 -14.93 -14.87
N SER A 33 7.22 -14.89 -13.68
CA SER A 33 7.11 -13.68 -12.88
C SER A 33 8.44 -13.28 -12.22
N TYR A 34 9.30 -14.25 -11.93
CA TYR A 34 10.66 -14.01 -11.47
C TYR A 34 11.50 -13.27 -12.51
N GLU A 35 11.42 -13.64 -13.78
CA GLU A 35 12.15 -12.92 -14.83
C GLU A 35 11.64 -11.48 -14.99
N SER A 36 10.33 -11.24 -14.84
CA SER A 36 9.78 -9.88 -14.76
C SER A 36 10.38 -9.10 -13.58
N LEU A 37 10.41 -9.68 -12.38
CA LEU A 37 11.01 -9.08 -11.20
C LEU A 37 12.50 -8.75 -11.42
N ARG A 38 13.23 -9.65 -12.06
CA ARG A 38 14.66 -9.48 -12.36
C ARG A 38 14.90 -8.33 -13.34
N ARG A 39 14.08 -8.20 -14.38
CA ARG A 39 14.15 -7.10 -15.35
C ARG A 39 13.82 -5.76 -14.69
N ILE A 40 12.86 -5.74 -13.77
CA ILE A 40 12.52 -4.57 -12.95
C ILE A 40 13.73 -4.18 -12.08
N ALA A 41 14.32 -5.14 -11.37
CA ALA A 41 15.49 -4.89 -10.51
C ALA A 41 16.68 -4.31 -11.30
N LYS A 42 16.85 -4.73 -12.56
CA LYS A 42 17.90 -4.27 -13.47
C LYS A 42 17.59 -2.98 -14.24
N ASN A 43 16.43 -2.36 -14.02
CA ASN A 43 16.00 -1.15 -14.76
C ASN A 43 15.92 -1.35 -16.29
N ILE A 44 15.64 -2.56 -16.74
CA ILE A 44 15.48 -2.91 -18.18
C ILE A 44 14.05 -3.33 -18.52
N ALA A 45 13.12 -3.17 -17.58
CA ALA A 45 11.71 -3.43 -17.80
C ALA A 45 11.08 -2.27 -18.58
N SER A 46 10.35 -2.60 -19.64
CA SER A 46 9.54 -1.64 -20.41
C SER A 46 8.19 -1.34 -19.73
N SER A 47 7.74 -2.23 -18.86
CA SER A 47 6.50 -2.10 -18.09
C SER A 47 6.65 -2.72 -16.71
N PHE A 48 5.82 -2.26 -15.80
CA PHE A 48 5.84 -2.62 -14.40
C PHE A 48 4.54 -3.34 -14.05
N ASN A 49 4.63 -4.62 -13.67
CA ASN A 49 3.46 -5.34 -13.18
C ASN A 49 3.13 -4.88 -11.75
N ALA A 50 2.00 -4.19 -11.59
CA ALA A 50 1.55 -3.64 -10.32
C ALA A 50 1.37 -4.71 -9.23
N GLU A 51 0.93 -5.92 -9.59
CA GLU A 51 0.75 -7.02 -8.64
C GLU A 51 2.10 -7.49 -8.07
N ILE A 52 3.10 -7.68 -8.93
CA ILE A 52 4.46 -8.07 -8.53
C ILE A 52 5.05 -6.99 -7.62
N ILE A 53 4.91 -5.72 -8.00
CA ILE A 53 5.39 -4.59 -7.20
C ILE A 53 4.71 -4.55 -5.84
N GLY A 54 3.39 -4.73 -5.80
CA GLY A 54 2.62 -4.76 -4.55
C GLY A 54 3.13 -5.84 -3.60
N LYS A 55 3.32 -7.07 -4.10
CA LYS A 55 3.86 -8.19 -3.30
C LYS A 55 5.27 -7.89 -2.77
N VAL A 56 6.14 -7.34 -3.62
CA VAL A 56 7.51 -6.97 -3.24
C VAL A 56 7.52 -5.87 -2.18
N CYS A 57 6.70 -4.82 -2.35
CA CYS A 57 6.55 -3.73 -1.39
C CYS A 57 6.07 -4.24 -0.03
N VAL A 58 5.07 -5.13 -0.01
CA VAL A 58 4.56 -5.74 1.23
C VAL A 58 5.65 -6.57 1.91
N TYR A 59 6.32 -7.44 1.17
CA TYR A 59 7.37 -8.31 1.71
C TYR A 59 8.56 -7.51 2.24
N LEU A 60 8.99 -6.47 1.51
CA LEU A 60 10.06 -5.58 1.94
C LEU A 60 9.58 -4.47 2.89
N GLN A 61 8.29 -4.39 3.23
CA GLN A 61 7.75 -3.30 4.05
C GLN A 61 8.22 -1.90 3.60
N VAL A 62 8.20 -1.68 2.28
CA VAL A 62 8.54 -0.39 1.66
C VAL A 62 7.36 0.11 0.84
N THR A 63 7.31 1.42 0.64
CA THR A 63 6.35 2.06 -0.26
C THR A 63 6.87 2.05 -1.71
N PRO A 64 5.99 2.19 -2.72
CA PRO A 64 6.43 2.35 -4.11
C PRO A 64 7.38 3.53 -4.31
N GLY A 65 7.21 4.63 -3.56
CA GLY A 65 8.11 5.80 -3.64
C GLY A 65 9.50 5.57 -3.03
N GLU A 66 9.65 4.60 -2.14
CA GLU A 66 10.96 4.15 -1.66
C GLU A 66 11.60 3.13 -2.61
N LEU A 67 10.76 2.35 -3.30
CA LEU A 67 11.18 1.34 -4.27
C LEU A 67 11.63 1.96 -5.61
N PHE A 68 11.01 3.06 -6.03
CA PHE A 68 11.28 3.76 -7.28
C PHE A 68 11.71 5.19 -7.04
N GLU A 69 12.74 5.63 -7.77
CA GLU A 69 13.23 6.99 -7.79
C GLU A 69 13.10 7.55 -9.20
N VAL A 70 12.65 8.80 -9.32
CA VAL A 70 12.57 9.48 -10.60
C VAL A 70 13.80 10.38 -10.72
N GLU A 71 14.74 10.01 -11.60
CA GLU A 71 15.88 10.86 -11.93
C GLU A 71 15.46 11.93 -12.95
N GLY A 72 15.97 13.15 -12.77
CA GLY A 72 15.70 14.28 -13.67
C GLY A 72 14.56 15.20 -13.24
N VAL A 73 13.93 14.93 -12.09
CA VAL A 73 12.99 15.86 -11.43
C VAL A 73 13.63 16.29 -10.12
N SER A 74 14.09 17.54 -10.03
CA SER A 74 14.38 18.16 -8.73
C SER A 74 13.06 18.39 -8.02
N VAL A 75 12.57 17.38 -7.30
CA VAL A 75 11.45 17.57 -6.39
C VAL A 75 11.95 18.54 -5.31
N PRO A 76 11.40 19.76 -5.21
CA PRO A 76 11.80 20.67 -4.14
C PRO A 76 11.56 19.94 -2.81
N LYS A 77 12.58 19.91 -1.95
CA LYS A 77 12.43 19.40 -0.57
C LYS A 77 11.30 20.20 0.07
N VAL A 78 10.14 19.56 0.28
CA VAL A 78 9.05 20.16 1.05
C VAL A 78 9.42 20.02 2.52
N GLU A 79 10.31 20.88 2.98
CA GLU A 79 10.47 21.20 4.40
C GLU A 79 9.36 22.19 4.77
N LYS A 80 8.16 21.69 5.10
CA LYS A 80 7.13 22.39 5.89
C LYS A 80 5.94 21.46 6.12
N GLU A 81 5.42 21.48 7.36
CA GLU A 81 4.06 21.03 7.68
C GLU A 81 3.11 21.67 6.68
N VAL A 82 2.48 20.83 5.85
CA VAL A 82 1.55 21.27 4.83
C VAL A 82 0.25 21.61 5.54
N ASN A 83 -0.06 22.89 5.69
CA ASN A 83 -1.41 23.33 6.00
C ASN A 83 -2.25 23.15 4.73
N ILE A 84 -2.96 22.03 4.65
CA ILE A 84 -3.68 21.62 3.45
C ILE A 84 -4.94 22.49 3.33
N PRO A 85 -5.14 23.23 2.21
CA PRO A 85 -6.37 23.98 1.98
C PRO A 85 -7.59 23.06 1.97
N TYR A 86 -8.72 23.57 2.47
CA TYR A 86 -9.99 22.85 2.69
C TYR A 86 -10.48 22.03 1.48
N GLU A 87 -10.18 22.48 0.25
CA GLU A 87 -10.53 21.76 -0.97
C GLU A 87 -9.77 20.43 -1.13
N LEU A 88 -8.53 20.31 -0.64
CA LEU A 88 -7.78 19.04 -0.64
C LEU A 88 -8.18 18.12 0.51
N HIS A 89 -8.65 18.65 1.64
CA HIS A 89 -9.23 17.83 2.71
C HIS A 89 -10.37 16.99 2.17
N HIS A 90 -11.24 17.57 1.33
CA HIS A 90 -12.35 16.86 0.71
C HIS A 90 -11.92 15.71 -0.22
N TYR A 91 -10.79 15.84 -0.94
CA TYR A 91 -10.25 14.75 -1.76
C TYR A 91 -9.59 13.63 -0.93
N LEU A 92 -8.95 13.98 0.19
CA LEU A 92 -8.45 13.01 1.17
C LEU A 92 -9.62 12.25 1.81
N ASP A 93 -10.68 12.96 2.19
CA ASP A 93 -11.88 12.37 2.77
C ASP A 93 -12.59 11.44 1.76
N LEU A 94 -12.69 11.83 0.48
CA LEU A 94 -13.21 10.94 -0.59
C LEU A 94 -12.35 9.67 -0.79
N GLY A 95 -11.02 9.80 -0.72
CA GLY A 95 -10.12 8.65 -0.80
C GLY A 95 -10.27 7.70 0.40
N LEU A 96 -10.48 8.25 1.60
CA LEU A 96 -10.76 7.48 2.80
C LEU A 96 -12.13 6.80 2.72
N ILE A 97 -13.17 7.47 2.21
CA ILE A 97 -14.49 6.87 1.95
C ILE A 97 -14.37 5.68 0.98
N GLN A 98 -13.59 5.80 -0.09
CA GLN A 98 -13.36 4.70 -1.03
C GLN A 98 -12.64 3.52 -0.37
N GLN A 99 -11.62 3.78 0.44
CA GLN A 99 -10.93 2.73 1.20
C GLN A 99 -11.87 2.05 2.22
N CYS A 100 -12.73 2.83 2.88
CA CYS A 100 -13.75 2.34 3.78
C CYS A 100 -14.72 1.39 3.06
N ASN A 101 -15.25 1.80 1.91
CA ASN A 101 -16.17 1.00 1.11
C ASN A 101 -15.52 -0.27 0.56
N PHE A 102 -14.25 -0.20 0.13
CA PHE A 102 -13.49 -1.35 -0.34
C PHE A 102 -13.27 -2.38 0.77
N LEU A 103 -12.92 -1.94 1.98
CA LEU A 103 -12.78 -2.84 3.12
C LEU A 103 -14.13 -3.44 3.51
N ARG A 104 -15.20 -2.65 3.45
CA ARG A 104 -16.57 -3.13 3.70
C ARG A 104 -16.95 -4.25 2.73
N SER A 105 -16.79 -4.05 1.43
CA SER A 105 -17.11 -5.08 0.42
C SER A 105 -16.23 -6.32 0.58
N SER A 106 -14.93 -6.13 0.83
CA SER A 106 -13.98 -7.22 1.00
C SER A 106 -14.30 -8.11 2.21
N VAL A 107 -14.88 -7.55 3.27
CA VAL A 107 -15.32 -8.32 4.45
C VAL A 107 -16.63 -9.06 4.21
N VAL A 108 -17.54 -8.50 3.42
CA VAL A 108 -18.82 -9.14 3.07
C VAL A 108 -18.59 -10.32 2.12
N ASP A 109 -17.63 -10.20 1.18
CA ASP A 109 -17.37 -11.22 0.16
C ASP A 109 -16.43 -12.34 0.62
N TYR A 110 -15.64 -12.12 1.68
CA TYR A 110 -14.71 -13.13 2.22
C TYR A 110 -15.07 -13.53 3.65
N PRO A 111 -15.98 -14.50 3.85
CA PRO A 111 -16.30 -14.99 5.17
C PRO A 111 -15.12 -15.80 5.75
N ARG A 112 -14.41 -15.17 6.70
CA ARG A 112 -13.65 -15.81 7.79
C ARG A 112 -12.86 -17.10 7.46
N GLN A 113 -11.92 -17.13 6.51
CA GLN A 113 -11.08 -18.36 6.38
C GLN A 113 -9.59 -18.19 6.09
N SER A 114 -9.03 -17.00 5.91
CA SER A 114 -7.56 -16.86 5.86
C SER A 114 -7.03 -15.92 6.94
N HIS A 115 -6.03 -16.42 7.67
CA HIS A 115 -5.30 -15.67 8.70
C HIS A 115 -4.66 -14.40 8.11
N ASP A 116 -4.33 -14.42 6.82
CA ASP A 116 -3.75 -13.32 6.06
C ASP A 116 -4.74 -12.18 5.81
N VAL A 117 -6.01 -12.48 5.52
CA VAL A 117 -7.05 -11.46 5.29
C VAL A 117 -7.38 -10.73 6.60
N LYS A 118 -7.40 -11.45 7.73
CA LYS A 118 -7.60 -10.85 9.05
C LYS A 118 -6.47 -9.88 9.41
N PHE A 119 -5.22 -10.25 9.14
CA PHE A 119 -4.06 -9.39 9.40
C PHE A 119 -4.08 -8.11 8.54
N VAL A 120 -4.42 -8.23 7.25
CA VAL A 120 -4.55 -7.07 6.36
C VAL A 120 -5.69 -6.16 6.83
N PHE A 121 -6.83 -6.74 7.21
CA PHE A 121 -7.97 -5.98 7.72
C PHE A 121 -7.65 -5.23 9.02
N ASP A 122 -7.02 -5.89 10.00
CA ASP A 122 -6.59 -5.27 11.27
C ASP A 122 -5.62 -4.10 11.02
N ARG A 123 -4.66 -4.27 10.10
CA ARG A 123 -3.67 -3.24 9.78
C ARG A 123 -4.31 -2.03 9.10
N GLU A 124 -5.16 -2.25 8.10
CA GLU A 124 -5.80 -1.15 7.39
C GLU A 124 -6.87 -0.44 8.26
N TYR A 125 -7.58 -1.17 9.12
CA TYR A 125 -8.48 -0.57 10.11
C TYR A 125 -7.75 0.37 11.07
N GLU A 126 -6.60 -0.04 11.62
CA GLU A 126 -5.82 0.83 12.52
C GLU A 126 -5.20 2.03 11.79
N ARG A 127 -4.86 1.89 10.51
CA ARG A 127 -4.44 3.03 9.67
C ARG A 127 -5.58 4.03 9.48
N LEU A 128 -6.76 3.55 9.11
CA LEU A 128 -7.97 4.38 8.96
C LEU A 128 -8.33 5.06 10.27
N ARG A 129 -8.31 4.34 11.39
CA ARG A 129 -8.57 4.88 12.73
C ARG A 129 -7.66 6.06 13.07
N LYS A 130 -6.37 5.98 12.74
CA LYS A 130 -5.42 7.08 12.95
C LYS A 130 -5.70 8.26 12.02
N ALA A 131 -6.03 8.00 10.75
CA ALA A 131 -6.41 9.06 9.82
C ALA A 131 -7.69 9.79 10.27
N MET A 132 -8.65 9.06 10.84
CA MET A 132 -9.90 9.61 11.38
C MET A 132 -9.73 10.56 12.56
N GLN A 133 -8.66 10.45 13.35
CA GLN A 133 -8.42 11.35 14.49
C GLN A 133 -8.25 12.81 14.08
N HIS A 134 -7.92 13.06 12.81
CA HIS A 134 -7.68 14.38 12.26
C HIS A 134 -8.76 14.84 11.27
N SER A 135 -9.75 13.99 10.93
CA SER A 135 -10.83 14.37 10.00
C SER A 135 -11.98 15.05 10.75
N THR A 136 -12.54 16.09 10.13
CA THR A 136 -13.72 16.81 10.63
C THR A 136 -14.97 16.53 9.81
N ASP A 137 -14.87 15.68 8.77
CA ASP A 137 -15.98 15.38 7.86
C ASP A 137 -17.02 14.44 8.53
N PRO A 138 -18.29 14.86 8.67
CA PRO A 138 -19.34 14.05 9.28
C PRO A 138 -19.73 12.81 8.46
N SER A 139 -19.62 12.84 7.14
CA SER A 139 -19.95 11.69 6.27
C SER A 139 -18.93 10.56 6.39
N LEU A 140 -17.67 10.93 6.64
CA LEU A 140 -16.59 9.98 6.89
C LEU A 140 -16.73 9.33 8.28
N LYS A 141 -17.23 10.07 9.28
CA LYS A 141 -17.53 9.52 10.62
C LYS A 141 -18.59 8.42 10.56
N GLU A 142 -19.69 8.65 9.85
CA GLU A 142 -20.76 7.66 9.68
C GLU A 142 -20.23 6.38 9.00
N SER A 143 -19.47 6.54 7.91
CA SER A 143 -18.84 5.42 7.20
C SER A 143 -17.85 4.63 8.09
N PHE A 144 -17.13 5.33 8.97
CA PHE A 144 -16.17 4.72 9.90
C PHE A 144 -16.85 4.01 11.09
N GLU A 145 -17.99 4.52 11.57
CA GLU A 145 -18.79 3.87 12.62
C GLU A 145 -19.38 2.54 12.13
N GLU A 146 -19.85 2.47 10.88
CA GLU A 146 -20.28 1.22 10.25
C GLU A 146 -19.14 0.20 10.19
N LEU A 147 -17.95 0.62 9.75
CA LEU A 147 -16.77 -0.24 9.70
C LEU A 147 -16.31 -0.71 11.08
N THR A 148 -16.38 0.17 12.08
CA THR A 148 -16.07 -0.16 13.47
C THR A 148 -17.01 -1.24 13.99
N THR A 149 -18.30 -1.15 13.65
CA THR A 149 -19.30 -2.16 14.01
C THR A 149 -18.98 -3.51 13.38
N ILE A 150 -18.62 -3.53 12.09
CA ILE A 150 -18.19 -4.74 11.38
C ILE A 150 -16.92 -5.33 12.02
N TYR A 151 -15.92 -4.50 12.30
CA TYR A 151 -14.67 -4.88 12.94
C TYR A 151 -14.87 -5.53 14.31
N LEU A 152 -15.68 -4.90 15.18
CA LEU A 152 -15.98 -5.42 16.51
C LEU A 152 -16.79 -6.72 16.45
N THR A 153 -17.74 -6.84 15.53
CA THR A 153 -18.51 -8.07 15.31
C THR A 153 -17.62 -9.24 14.87
N GLN A 154 -16.61 -8.96 14.03
CA GLN A 154 -15.63 -9.96 13.63
C GLN A 154 -14.68 -10.37 14.77
N LYS A 155 -14.35 -9.44 15.67
CA LYS A 155 -13.43 -9.65 16.80
C LYS A 155 -14.09 -10.29 18.03
N GLY A 156 -15.37 -10.01 18.25
CA GLY A 156 -16.15 -10.49 19.40
C GLY A 156 -16.91 -11.81 19.18
N GLY A 157 -16.86 -12.39 17.98
CA GLY A 157 -17.41 -13.71 17.71
C GLY A 157 -16.48 -14.83 18.17
N THR A 158 -16.39 -15.03 19.48
CA THR A 158 -16.01 -16.30 20.13
C THR A 158 -17.24 -17.16 20.33
#